data_AF-W8VWG2-F1
#
_entry.id   AF-W8VWG2-F1
#
_cell.length_a   1.000
_cell.length_b   1.000
_cell.length_c   1.000
_cell.angle_alpha   90.00
_cell.angle_beta   90.00
_cell.angle_gamma   90.00
#
_symmetry.space_group_name_H-M   'P 1'
#
loop_
_entity.id
_entity.type
_entity.pdbx_description
1 polymer ?
#
loop_
_entity_poly.entity_id
_entity_poly.type
_entity_poly.pdbx_seq_one_letter_code
_entity_poly.pdbx_strand_id
1 'polypeptide(L)' 'MKFMDEADNFRYVLWFLTGLFAILVFFGPSEGTLGLTGRLLFGLFSSLLVIYLILKFIQKKYYSRKVEESQS' A
#
# COMPACT_ATOMS: atom_id res chain seq x y z
N MET A 1 -0.29 17.45 3.77
CA MET A 1 -1.57 16.76 3.42
C MET A 1 -1.79 15.77 4.55
N LYS A 2 -2.65 16.08 5.53
CA LYS A 2 -2.72 15.34 6.80
C LYS A 2 -2.90 13.83 6.61
N PHE A 3 -3.72 13.45 5.63
CA PHE A 3 -3.94 12.06 5.21
C PHE A 3 -2.67 11.31 4.77
N MET A 4 -1.71 12.01 4.19
CA MET A 4 -0.49 11.39 3.64
C MET A 4 0.57 11.18 4.71
N ASP A 5 0.60 12.05 5.72
CA ASP A 5 1.42 11.89 6.92
C ASP A 5 0.92 10.69 7.74
N GLU A 6 -0.40 10.52 7.85
CA GLU A 6 -1.02 9.34 8.45
C GLU A 6 -0.73 8.07 7.63
N ALA A 7 -0.91 8.11 6.31
CA ALA A 7 -0.63 6.96 5.44
C ALA A 7 0.86 6.54 5.47
N ASP A 8 1.79 7.49 5.58
CA ASP A 8 3.21 7.20 5.73
C ASP A 8 3.54 6.51 7.07
N ASN A 9 2.82 6.81 8.15
CA ASN A 9 2.92 6.09 9.42
C ASN A 9 2.48 4.63 9.30
N PHE A 10 1.42 4.37 8.52
CA PHE A 10 0.92 3.01 8.27
C PHE A 10 1.71 2.23 7.22
N ARG A 11 2.66 2.87 6.51
CA ARG A 11 3.41 2.25 5.41
C ARG A 11 4.02 0.90 5.78
N TYR A 12 4.70 0.84 6.92
CA TYR A 12 5.40 -0.37 7.34
C TYR A 12 4.41 -1.50 7.65
N VAL A 13 3.29 -1.17 8.30
CA VAL A 13 2.22 -2.13 8.60
C VAL A 13 1.59 -2.63 7.30
N LEU A 14 1.30 -1.73 6.36
CA LEU A 14 0.69 -2.04 5.08
C LEU A 14 1.58 -2.97 4.25
N TRP A 15 2.87 -2.68 4.16
CA TRP A 15 3.86 -3.54 3.50
C TRP A 15 3.99 -4.90 4.20
N PHE A 16 4.10 -4.90 5.52
CA PHE A 16 4.25 -6.13 6.30
C PHE A 16 3.03 -7.04 6.14
N LEU A 17 1.82 -6.52 6.31
CA LEU A 17 0.58 -7.30 6.18
C LEU A 17 0.38 -7.79 4.75
N THR A 18 0.63 -6.95 3.74
CA THR A 18 0.54 -7.38 2.33
C THR A 18 1.52 -8.52 2.06
N GLY A 19 2.76 -8.43 2.54
CA GLY A 19 3.75 -9.49 2.40
C GLY A 19 3.38 -10.76 3.15
N LEU A 20 2.91 -10.64 4.39
CA LEU A 20 2.47 -11.77 5.21
C LEU A 20 1.30 -12.52 4.56
N PHE A 21 0.28 -11.79 4.08
CA PHE A 21 -0.84 -12.41 3.37
C PHE A 21 -0.45 -12.95 2.01
N ALA A 22 0.51 -12.35 1.30
CA ALA A 22 1.05 -12.94 0.08
C ALA A 22 1.65 -14.31 0.37
N ILE A 23 2.54 -14.41 1.36
CA ILE A 23 3.14 -15.69 1.78
C ILE A 23 2.04 -16.69 2.16
N LEU A 24 1.06 -16.26 2.93
CA LEU A 24 -0.04 -17.13 3.38
C LEU A 24 -0.94 -17.60 2.23
N VAL A 25 -1.13 -16.79 1.18
CA VAL A 25 -1.89 -17.18 -0.02
C VAL A 25 -1.09 -18.11 -0.92
N PHE A 26 0.21 -17.92 -1.05
CA PHE A 26 1.08 -18.73 -1.91
C PHE A 26 1.50 -20.06 -1.28
N PHE A 27 1.79 -20.06 0.02
CA PHE A 27 2.32 -21.23 0.75
C PHE A 27 1.35 -21.81 1.77
N GLY A 28 0.25 -21.12 2.07
CA GLY A 28 -0.75 -21.59 3.01
C GLY A 28 -1.84 -22.47 2.37
N PRO A 29 -2.76 -22.98 3.19
CA PRO A 29 -3.84 -23.85 2.73
C PRO A 29 -4.73 -23.16 1.70
N SER A 30 -4.93 -23.78 0.54
CA SER A 30 -5.77 -23.23 -0.52
C SER A 30 -7.27 -23.45 -0.28
N GLU A 31 -7.64 -24.41 0.56
CA GLU A 31 -9.02 -24.82 0.81
C GLU A 31 -9.49 -24.48 2.23
N GLY A 32 -10.81 -24.33 2.38
CA GLY A 32 -11.46 -23.92 3.63
C GLY A 32 -11.45 -22.41 3.88
N THR A 33 -12.05 -22.02 5.00
CA THR A 33 -12.27 -20.61 5.37
C THR A 33 -10.97 -19.82 5.44
N LEU A 34 -9.88 -20.43 5.90
CA LEU A 34 -8.56 -19.79 6.01
C LEU A 34 -7.99 -19.35 4.66
N GLY A 35 -8.10 -20.19 3.61
CA GLY A 35 -7.62 -19.85 2.27
C GLY A 35 -8.43 -18.71 1.65
N LEU A 36 -9.76 -18.74 1.82
CA LEU A 36 -10.65 -17.69 1.32
C LEU A 36 -10.40 -16.35 2.03
N THR A 37 -10.31 -16.35 3.36
CA THR A 37 -9.99 -15.17 4.16
C THR A 37 -8.61 -14.62 3.81
N GLY A 38 -7.61 -15.48 3.64
CA GLY A 38 -6.26 -15.06 3.24
C GLY A 38 -6.24 -14.32 1.90
N ARG A 39 -6.96 -14.83 0.89
CA ARG A 39 -7.08 -14.19 -0.43
C ARG A 39 -7.82 -12.84 -0.36
N LEU A 40 -8.90 -12.76 0.42
CA LEU A 40 -9.64 -11.52 0.63
C LEU A 40 -8.78 -10.45 1.30
N LEU A 41 -8.07 -10.81 2.37
CA LEU A 41 -7.18 -9.89 3.09
C LEU A 41 -6.01 -9.47 2.21
N PHE A 42 -5.39 -10.39 1.48
CA PHE A 42 -4.35 -10.05 0.51
C PHE A 42 -4.86 -9.06 -0.54
N GLY A 43 -6.04 -9.28 -1.10
CA GLY A 43 -6.67 -8.37 -2.07
C GLY A 43 -6.91 -6.98 -1.49
N LEU A 44 -7.41 -6.89 -0.26
CA LEU A 44 -7.63 -5.63 0.47
C LEU A 44 -6.33 -4.87 0.70
N PHE A 45 -5.34 -5.50 1.33
CA PHE A 45 -4.06 -4.86 1.66
C PHE A 45 -3.25 -4.50 0.41
N SER A 46 -3.25 -5.36 -0.61
CA SER A 46 -2.62 -5.07 -1.91
C SER A 46 -3.27 -3.87 -2.59
N SER A 47 -4.60 -3.77 -2.60
CA SER A 47 -5.32 -2.63 -3.17
C SER A 47 -4.98 -1.32 -2.45
N LEU A 48 -4.95 -1.35 -1.12
CA LEU A 48 -4.54 -0.21 -0.31
C LEU A 48 -3.08 0.19 -0.57
N LEU A 49 -2.19 -0.79 -0.73
CA LEU A 49 -0.77 -0.55 -1.05
C LEU A 49 -0.61 0.13 -2.41
N VAL A 50 -1.34 -0.32 -3.43
CA VAL A 50 -1.34 0.29 -4.76
C VAL A 50 -1.83 1.74 -4.70
N ILE A 51 -2.95 2.00 -4.01
CA ILE A 51 -3.49 3.36 -3.83
C ILE A 51 -2.46 4.25 -3.15
N TYR A 52 -1.82 3.77 -2.07
CA TYR A 52 -0.76 4.50 -1.37
C TYR A 52 0.41 4.84 -2.32
N LEU A 53 0.88 3.89 -3.12
CA LEU A 53 1.97 4.11 -4.07
C LEU A 53 1.61 5.13 -5.16
N ILE A 54 0.39 5.07 -5.69
CA ILE A 54 -0.11 6.03 -6.69
C ILE A 54 -0.15 7.44 -6.09
N LEU A 55 -0.77 7.59 -4.91
CA LEU A 55 -0.87 8.88 -4.24
C LEU A 55 0.52 9.44 -3.92
N LYS A 56 1.44 8.60 -3.45
CA LYS A 56 2.83 8.99 -3.17
C LYS A 56 3.58 9.41 -4.42
N PHE A 57 3.33 8.74 -5.55
CA PHE A 57 3.90 9.10 -6.85
C PHE A 57 3.37 10.46 -7.33
N ILE A 58 2.06 10.69 -7.22
CA ILE A 58 1.43 11.99 -7.56
C ILE A 58 1.99 13.10 -6.68
N GLN A 59 2.09 12.88 -5.37
CA GLN A 59 2.64 13.86 -4.43
C GLN A 59 4.09 14.19 -4.76
N LYS A 60 4.93 13.18 -5.02
CA LYS A 60 6.33 13.39 -5.43
C LYS A 60 6.43 14.25 -6.68
N LYS A 61 5.62 13.95 -7.71
CA LYS A 61 5.59 14.72 -8.96
C LYS A 61 5.13 16.16 -8.75
N TYR A 62 4.12 16.37 -7.91
CA TYR A 62 3.61 17.70 -7.57
C TYR A 62 4.65 18.55 -6.82
N TYR A 63 5.34 17.97 -5.82
CA TYR A 63 6.38 18.68 -5.07
C TYR A 63 7.58 19.06 -5.94
N SER A 64 8.06 18.15 -6.82
CA SER A 64 9.17 18.49 -7.73
C SER A 64 8.84 19.68 -8.64
N ARG A 65 7.62 19.73 -9.18
CA ARG A 65 7.19 20.83 -10.06
C ARG A 65 7.10 22.17 -9.32
N LYS A 66 6.62 22.15 -8.08
CA LYS A 66 6.47 23.36 -7.27
C LYS A 66 7.81 23.96 -6.85
N VAL A 67 8.82 23.11 -6.63
CA VAL A 67 10.19 23.57 -6.34
C VAL A 67 10.81 24.24 -7.56
N GLU A 68 10.57 23.72 -8.78
CA GLU A 68 11.03 24.34 -10.03
C GLU A 68 10.39 25.72 -10.28
N GLU A 69 9.08 25.87 -10.08
CA GLU A 69 8.40 27.19 -10.20
C GLU A 69 8.81 28.20 -9.12
N SER A 70 9.30 27.75 -7.96
CA SER A 70 9.76 28.64 -6.89
C SER A 70 11.19 29.13 -7.09
N GLN A 71 11.92 28.58 -8.06
CA GLN A 71 13.32 28.91 -8.38
C GLN A 71 13.48 29.68 -9.71
N SER A 72 12.39 29.91 -10.45
CA SER A 72 12.34 30.78 -11.64
C SER A 72 11.76 32.15 -11.32
#